data_AF-A0A8C9USP0-F1
#
_entry.id   AF-A0A8C9USP0-F1
#
_cell.length_a   1.000
_cell.length_b   1.000
_cell.length_c   1.000
_cell.angle_alpha   90.00
_cell.angle_beta   90.00
_cell.angle_gamma   90.00
#
_symmetry.space_group_name_H-M   'P 1'
#
loop_
_entity.id
_entity.type
_entity.pdbx_description
1 polymer ?
#
loop_
_entity_poly.entity_id
_entity_poly.type
_entity_poly.pdbx_seq_one_letter_code
_entity_poly.pdbx_strand_id
1 'polypeptide(L)'
;LVAALELRSVDLQSPRNNKGHHTQEMGLKRLIVRRGQLFNLQLNFNRPFQPQTDSITFVAETGPEPTELLGTRASFLLTQARQEKVWSASDFTIDSNSLQVSLFTPANAVIGHYTLKIEISRDQGQSVTYPLGNFILLFNPWSFPNWKMICL
;
A
#
# COMPACT_ATOMS: atom_id res chain seq x y z
N LEU A 1 -15.21 24.76 -11.46
CA LEU A 1 -13.93 24.32 -10.87
C LEU A 1 -14.19 23.08 -10.04
N VAL A 2 -13.56 21.95 -10.36
CA VAL A 2 -13.68 20.73 -9.55
C VAL A 2 -12.79 20.90 -8.32
N ALA A 3 -13.30 20.61 -7.12
CA ALA A 3 -12.54 20.72 -5.87
C ALA A 3 -11.25 19.88 -5.88
N ALA A 4 -10.27 20.22 -5.05
CA ALA A 4 -9.11 19.36 -4.81
C ALA A 4 -9.55 18.00 -4.24
N LEU A 5 -8.81 16.93 -4.54
CA LEU A 5 -9.09 15.62 -3.97
C LEU A 5 -8.59 15.58 -2.52
N GLU A 6 -9.47 15.27 -1.58
CA GLU A 6 -9.16 15.25 -0.15
C GLU A 6 -9.54 13.90 0.44
N LEU A 7 -8.60 13.28 1.16
CA LEU A 7 -8.85 12.04 1.88
C LEU A 7 -9.78 12.32 3.08
N ARG A 8 -10.88 11.56 3.18
CA ARG A 8 -11.86 11.65 4.27
C ARG A 8 -11.67 10.54 5.30
N SER A 9 -11.37 9.33 4.83
CA SER A 9 -11.11 8.19 5.70
C SER A 9 -10.35 7.10 4.96
N VAL A 10 -9.73 6.21 5.73
CA VAL A 10 -9.03 5.03 5.23
C VAL A 10 -9.52 3.80 5.97
N ASP A 11 -9.73 2.71 5.24
CA ASP A 11 -9.90 1.38 5.79
C ASP A 11 -8.74 0.50 5.29
N LEU A 12 -7.92 0.04 6.24
CA LEU A 12 -6.76 -0.82 5.99
C LEU A 12 -7.16 -2.28 5.70
N GLN A 13 -8.45 -2.61 5.72
CA GLN A 13 -9.01 -3.93 5.42
C GLN A 13 -8.32 -5.05 6.23
N SER A 14 -7.92 -4.74 7.48
CA SER A 14 -7.05 -5.61 8.28
C SER A 14 -7.58 -7.03 8.47
N PRO A 15 -8.87 -7.27 8.74
CA PRO A 15 -9.37 -8.65 8.87
C PRO A 15 -9.19 -9.47 7.59
N ARG A 16 -9.48 -8.88 6.42
CA ARG A 16 -9.35 -9.54 5.11
C ARG A 16 -7.88 -9.79 4.78
N ASN A 17 -7.05 -8.76 4.93
CA ASN A 17 -5.62 -8.84 4.66
C ASN A 17 -4.93 -9.84 5.59
N ASN A 18 -5.19 -9.78 6.89
CA ASN A 18 -4.54 -10.68 7.84
C ASN A 18 -4.92 -12.15 7.59
N LYS A 19 -6.17 -12.42 7.21
CA LYS A 19 -6.59 -13.76 6.77
C LYS A 19 -5.81 -14.21 5.52
N GLY A 20 -5.71 -13.35 4.50
CA GLY A 20 -4.97 -13.65 3.27
C GLY A 20 -3.47 -13.86 3.48
N HIS A 21 -2.90 -13.20 4.49
CA HIS A 21 -1.47 -13.28 4.83
C HIS A 21 -1.14 -14.29 5.95
N HIS A 22 -2.11 -15.08 6.43
CA HIS A 22 -1.92 -16.03 7.54
C HIS A 22 -1.35 -15.35 8.80
N THR A 23 -1.98 -14.25 9.20
CA THR A 23 -1.63 -13.43 10.38
C THR A 23 -2.85 -13.08 11.24
N GLN A 24 -4.03 -13.66 10.96
CA GLN A 24 -5.27 -13.38 11.68
C GLN A 24 -5.19 -13.62 13.19
N GLU A 25 -4.35 -14.57 13.62
CA GLU A 25 -4.13 -14.90 15.04
C GLU A 25 -3.22 -13.89 15.77
N MET A 26 -2.52 -13.02 15.03
CA MET A 26 -1.60 -12.01 15.59
C MET A 26 -2.29 -10.67 15.92
N GLY A 27 -3.60 -10.60 15.67
CA GLY A 27 -4.47 -9.48 16.00
C GLY A 27 -5.39 -9.09 14.86
N LEU A 28 -6.60 -8.64 15.20
CA LEU A 28 -7.62 -8.22 14.23
C LEU A 28 -7.61 -6.71 13.94
N LYS A 29 -7.05 -5.90 14.85
CA LYS A 29 -7.07 -4.43 14.76
C LYS A 29 -5.88 -3.84 14.00
N ARG A 30 -4.77 -4.57 13.92
CA ARG A 30 -3.53 -4.12 13.27
C ARG A 30 -3.41 -4.79 11.91
N LEU A 31 -3.00 -4.04 10.89
CA LEU A 31 -2.63 -4.63 9.60
C LEU A 31 -1.27 -5.33 9.76
N ILE A 32 -1.26 -6.64 9.59
CA ILE A 32 -0.04 -7.46 9.66
C ILE A 32 0.03 -8.28 8.39
N VAL A 33 0.99 -7.95 7.53
CA VAL A 33 1.12 -8.54 6.20
C VAL A 33 2.51 -9.15 6.02
N ARG A 34 2.67 -9.93 4.97
CA ARG A 34 3.92 -10.62 4.65
C ARG A 34 4.44 -10.13 3.32
N ARG A 35 5.76 -9.93 3.25
CA ARG A 35 6.41 -9.39 2.05
C ARG A 35 6.21 -10.28 0.82
N GLY A 36 6.25 -9.70 -0.38
CA GLY A 36 6.07 -10.49 -1.61
C GLY A 36 4.64 -10.96 -1.88
N GLN A 37 3.64 -10.37 -1.21
CA GLN A 37 2.22 -10.67 -1.42
C GLN A 37 1.38 -9.38 -1.39
N LEU A 38 0.28 -9.37 -2.15
CA LEU A 38 -0.64 -8.25 -2.26
C LEU A 38 -1.55 -8.13 -1.02
N PHE A 39 -1.84 -6.89 -0.63
CA PHE A 39 -2.87 -6.54 0.35
C PHE A 39 -3.68 -5.34 -0.14
N ASN A 40 -4.91 -5.18 0.36
CA ASN A 40 -5.85 -4.18 -0.14
C ASN A 40 -6.10 -3.05 0.84
N LEU A 41 -6.33 -1.84 0.34
CA LEU A 41 -6.80 -0.69 1.11
C LEU A 41 -8.05 -0.12 0.44
N GLN A 42 -8.90 0.54 1.24
CA GLN A 42 -9.98 1.37 0.73
C GLN A 42 -9.78 2.81 1.20
N LEU A 43 -9.72 3.75 0.25
CA LEU A 43 -9.57 5.18 0.49
C LEU A 43 -10.89 5.87 0.13
N ASN A 44 -11.47 6.63 1.05
CA ASN A 44 -12.68 7.40 0.79
C ASN A 44 -12.33 8.89 0.72
N PHE A 45 -12.81 9.57 -0.31
CA PHE A 45 -12.49 10.96 -0.63
C PHE A 45 -13.74 11.86 -0.57
N ASN A 46 -13.52 13.17 -0.72
CA ASN A 46 -14.58 14.18 -0.86
C ASN A 46 -15.32 14.11 -2.20
N ARG A 47 -14.68 13.55 -3.24
CA ARG A 47 -15.20 13.36 -4.60
C ARG A 47 -14.57 12.11 -5.24
N PRO A 48 -15.03 11.66 -6.41
CA PRO A 48 -14.39 10.56 -7.12
C PRO A 48 -12.95 10.91 -7.51
N PHE A 49 -12.05 9.92 -7.42
CA PHE A 49 -10.69 9.99 -7.95
C PHE A 49 -10.72 10.06 -9.47
N GLN A 50 -9.93 10.96 -10.07
CA GLN A 50 -9.85 11.17 -11.52
C GLN A 50 -8.43 10.84 -12.02
N PRO A 51 -8.15 9.62 -12.52
CA PRO A 51 -6.80 9.18 -12.87
C PRO A 51 -6.04 10.05 -13.88
N GLN A 52 -6.77 10.86 -14.66
CA GLN A 52 -6.20 11.75 -15.67
C GLN A 52 -5.69 13.09 -15.09
N THR A 53 -6.15 13.48 -13.90
CA THR A 53 -5.81 14.80 -13.30
C THR A 53 -5.33 14.72 -11.86
N ASP A 54 -5.72 13.67 -11.13
CA ASP A 54 -5.28 13.42 -9.78
C ASP A 54 -4.12 12.42 -9.79
N SER A 55 -3.09 12.72 -9.01
CA SER A 55 -1.95 11.85 -8.77
C SER A 55 -1.93 11.45 -7.29
N ILE A 56 -1.73 10.16 -7.03
CA ILE A 56 -1.58 9.60 -5.67
C ILE A 56 -0.27 8.84 -5.61
N THR A 57 0.67 9.34 -4.81
CA THR A 57 1.93 8.67 -4.50
C THR A 57 1.86 8.09 -3.10
N PHE A 58 2.09 6.79 -2.96
CA PHE A 58 2.22 6.14 -1.67
C PHE A 58 3.66 6.24 -1.17
N VAL A 59 3.82 6.47 0.14
CA VAL A 59 5.12 6.46 0.78
C VAL A 59 5.07 5.54 2.00
N ALA A 60 5.92 4.52 1.99
CA ALA A 60 6.10 3.56 3.08
C ALA A 60 7.46 3.76 3.73
N GLU A 61 7.49 3.92 5.06
CA GLU A 61 8.70 4.24 5.84
C GLU A 61 8.81 3.31 7.05
N THR A 62 10.01 2.79 7.34
CA THR A 62 10.32 1.95 8.51
C THR A 62 11.61 2.39 9.17
N GLY A 63 11.71 2.22 10.49
CA GLY A 63 12.88 2.63 11.27
C GLY A 63 12.96 4.14 11.56
N PRO A 64 13.99 4.58 12.31
CA PRO A 64 14.10 5.96 12.80
C PRO A 64 14.58 6.95 11.72
N GLU A 65 15.37 6.50 10.76
CA GLU A 65 15.93 7.32 9.66
C GLU A 65 15.66 6.65 8.31
N PRO A 66 14.40 6.69 7.82
CA PRO A 66 14.00 5.99 6.61
C PRO A 66 14.61 6.64 5.36
N THR A 67 15.28 5.85 4.52
CA THR A 67 15.87 6.30 3.25
C THR A 67 15.67 5.27 2.15
N GLU A 68 15.59 5.73 0.89
CA GLU A 68 15.49 4.85 -0.28
C GLU A 68 16.75 4.00 -0.44
N LEU A 69 17.93 4.59 -0.16
CA LEU A 69 19.23 3.93 -0.27
C LEU A 69 19.33 2.69 0.63
N LEU A 70 18.76 2.76 1.84
CA LEU A 70 18.75 1.64 2.79
C LEU A 70 17.54 0.72 2.62
N GLY A 71 16.64 1.00 1.66
CA GLY A 71 15.38 0.25 1.48
C GLY A 71 14.38 0.42 2.63
N THR A 72 14.58 1.42 3.49
CA THR A 72 13.72 1.74 4.65
C THR A 72 12.69 2.82 4.33
N ARG A 73 12.76 3.41 3.14
CA ARG A 73 11.72 4.23 2.52
C ARG A 73 11.42 3.71 1.12
N ALA A 74 10.15 3.74 0.72
CA ALA A 74 9.73 3.51 -0.66
C ALA A 74 8.64 4.50 -1.05
N SER A 75 8.81 5.18 -2.18
CA SER A 75 7.81 6.06 -2.80
C SER A 75 7.37 5.48 -4.15
N PHE A 76 6.06 5.28 -4.33
CA PHE A 76 5.52 4.62 -5.52
C PHE A 76 4.15 5.17 -5.92
N LEU A 77 4.01 5.47 -7.22
CA LEU A 77 2.81 6.04 -7.81
C LEU A 77 1.69 4.98 -7.93
N LEU A 78 0.45 5.41 -7.75
CA LEU A 78 -0.72 4.62 -8.14
C LEU A 78 -0.79 4.48 -9.67
N THR A 79 -0.69 3.24 -10.17
CA THR A 79 -0.72 2.95 -11.61
C THR A 79 -1.81 1.94 -11.97
N GLN A 80 -2.25 1.92 -13.23
CA GLN A 80 -3.25 0.95 -13.68
C GLN A 80 -2.72 -0.48 -13.64
N ALA A 81 -1.48 -0.67 -14.11
CA ALA A 81 -0.80 -1.96 -14.15
C ALA A 81 0.22 -2.08 -13.02
N ARG A 82 0.31 -3.27 -12.46
CA ARG A 82 1.28 -3.62 -11.42
C ARG A 82 2.70 -3.66 -11.98
N GLN A 83 3.65 -3.20 -11.18
CA GLN A 83 5.07 -3.45 -11.41
C GLN A 83 5.52 -4.65 -10.58
N GLU A 84 6.08 -5.66 -11.23
CA GLU A 84 6.58 -6.84 -10.54
C GLU A 84 7.86 -6.53 -9.76
N LYS A 85 8.07 -7.25 -8.65
CA LYS A 85 9.31 -7.24 -7.84
C LYS A 85 9.71 -5.91 -7.18
N VAL A 86 8.88 -4.87 -7.25
CA VAL A 86 9.10 -3.55 -6.60
C VAL A 86 7.89 -3.15 -5.78
N TRP A 87 8.03 -2.15 -4.90
CA TRP A 87 6.86 -1.55 -4.24
C TRP A 87 5.90 -0.97 -5.29
N SER A 88 4.62 -1.28 -5.19
CA SER A 88 3.62 -0.75 -6.14
C SER A 88 2.22 -0.64 -5.51
N ALA A 89 1.45 0.30 -6.05
CA ALA A 89 0.02 0.45 -5.82
C ALA A 89 -0.68 0.36 -7.18
N SER A 90 -1.56 -0.62 -7.34
CA SER A 90 -2.19 -0.92 -8.63
C SER A 90 -3.54 -1.60 -8.47
N ASP A 91 -4.10 -2.08 -9.60
CA ASP A 91 -5.32 -2.89 -9.65
C ASP A 91 -6.48 -2.23 -8.90
N PHE A 92 -6.65 -0.92 -9.13
CA PHE A 92 -7.60 -0.12 -8.39
C PHE A 92 -8.98 -0.07 -9.06
N THR A 93 -10.02 0.06 -8.24
CA THR A 93 -11.40 0.27 -8.68
C THR A 93 -11.97 1.50 -8.01
N ILE A 94 -12.66 2.33 -8.79
CA ILE A 94 -13.35 3.53 -8.31
C ILE A 94 -14.83 3.21 -8.20
N ASP A 95 -15.40 3.40 -7.01
CA ASP A 95 -16.84 3.36 -6.75
C ASP A 95 -17.25 4.63 -6.02
N SER A 96 -17.95 5.52 -6.72
CA SER A 96 -18.34 6.83 -6.20
C SER A 96 -17.10 7.60 -5.67
N ASN A 97 -17.04 7.89 -4.38
CA ASN A 97 -15.90 8.57 -3.75
C ASN A 97 -14.88 7.60 -3.11
N SER A 98 -15.06 6.30 -3.31
CA SER A 98 -14.22 5.25 -2.77
C SER A 98 -13.26 4.72 -3.83
N LEU A 99 -12.00 4.53 -3.44
CA LEU A 99 -10.96 3.92 -4.24
C LEU A 99 -10.47 2.68 -3.50
N GLN A 100 -10.74 1.50 -4.04
CA GLN A 100 -10.09 0.27 -3.59
C GLN A 100 -8.80 0.10 -4.37
N VAL A 101 -7.70 -0.22 -3.69
CA VAL A 101 -6.37 -0.32 -4.29
C VAL A 101 -5.63 -1.53 -3.73
N SER A 102 -4.81 -2.17 -4.55
CA SER A 102 -3.92 -3.25 -4.14
C SER A 102 -2.50 -2.73 -3.99
N LEU A 103 -1.88 -2.98 -2.84
CA LEU A 103 -0.48 -2.67 -2.58
C LEU A 103 0.35 -3.96 -2.62
N PHE A 104 1.53 -3.87 -3.23
CA PHE A 104 2.51 -4.94 -3.26
C PHE A 104 3.81 -4.48 -2.61
N THR A 105 4.42 -5.39 -1.85
CA THR A 105 5.77 -5.21 -1.30
C THR A 105 6.72 -6.23 -1.94
N PRO A 106 7.97 -5.87 -2.25
CA PRO A 106 8.91 -6.81 -2.84
C PRO A 106 9.35 -7.87 -1.80
N ALA A 107 9.71 -9.06 -2.27
CA ALA A 107 10.05 -10.20 -1.40
C ALA A 107 11.34 -9.97 -0.58
N ASN A 108 12.15 -8.98 -0.93
CA ASN A 108 13.36 -8.56 -0.20
C ASN A 108 13.13 -7.31 0.67
N ALA A 109 11.90 -6.79 0.79
CA ALA A 109 11.61 -5.64 1.65
C ALA A 109 12.07 -5.90 3.10
N VAL A 110 12.55 -4.83 3.74
CA VAL A 110 12.91 -4.81 5.16
C VAL A 110 11.67 -5.19 5.98
N ILE A 111 11.82 -6.09 6.93
CA ILE A 111 10.72 -6.46 7.83
C ILE A 111 10.65 -5.44 8.98
N GLY A 112 9.46 -5.15 9.49
CA GLY A 112 9.31 -4.23 10.61
C GLY A 112 7.99 -3.47 10.63
N HIS A 113 7.95 -2.42 11.46
CA HIS A 113 6.82 -1.53 11.59
C HIS A 113 6.94 -0.39 10.58
N TYR A 114 5.95 -0.30 9.70
CA TYR A 114 5.87 0.72 8.68
C TYR A 114 4.81 1.76 9.01
N THR A 115 5.14 3.02 8.72
CA THR A 115 4.18 4.10 8.52
C THR A 115 3.83 4.16 7.04
N LEU A 116 2.54 4.31 6.73
CA LEU A 116 2.04 4.50 5.38
C LEU A 116 1.34 5.86 5.27
N LYS A 117 1.70 6.62 4.24
CA LYS A 117 1.07 7.90 3.88
C LYS A 117 0.84 7.96 2.37
N ILE A 118 -0.02 8.88 1.95
CA ILE A 118 -0.18 9.26 0.55
C ILE A 118 0.09 10.74 0.36
N GLU A 119 0.65 11.07 -0.79
CA GLU A 119 0.80 12.42 -1.29
C GLU A 119 -0.15 12.57 -2.48
N ILE A 120 -1.10 13.49 -2.38
CA ILE A 120 -2.08 13.78 -3.43
C ILE A 120 -1.72 15.09 -4.09
N SER A 121 -1.55 15.09 -5.40
CA SER A 121 -1.44 16.32 -6.20
C SER A 121 -2.47 16.32 -7.31
N ARG A 122 -2.80 17.51 -7.79
CA ARG A 122 -3.60 17.71 -9.00
C ARG A 122 -2.73 18.43 -10.03
N ASP A 123 -2.66 17.88 -11.24
CA ASP A 123 -1.79 18.39 -12.31
C ASP A 123 -0.34 18.62 -11.80
N GLN A 124 0.27 19.77 -12.09
CA GLN A 124 1.59 20.18 -11.57
C GLN A 124 1.49 21.03 -10.29
N GLY A 125 0.38 20.93 -9.55
CA GLY A 125 0.14 21.66 -8.32
C GLY A 125 0.92 21.13 -7.11
N GLN A 126 0.81 21.83 -5.98
CA GLN A 126 1.36 21.38 -4.71
C GLN A 126 0.72 20.06 -4.25
N SER A 127 1.52 19.18 -3.65
CA SER A 127 1.03 17.95 -3.06
C SER A 127 0.58 18.16 -1.61
N VAL A 128 -0.48 17.46 -1.21
CA VAL A 128 -0.96 17.40 0.18
C VAL A 128 -0.73 15.98 0.70
N THR A 129 -0.11 15.87 1.88
CA THR A 129 0.20 14.58 2.51
C THR A 129 -0.89 14.17 3.49
N TYR A 130 -1.34 12.93 3.42
CA TYR A 130 -2.30 12.33 4.35
C TYR A 130 -1.74 11.04 4.97
N PRO A 131 -1.77 10.87 6.29
CA PRO A 131 -1.44 9.60 6.92
C PRO A 131 -2.53 8.57 6.63
N LEU A 132 -2.13 7.35 6.26
CA LEU A 132 -3.05 6.21 6.09
C LEU A 132 -3.07 5.29 7.32
N GLY A 133 -1.97 5.27 8.08
CA GLY A 133 -1.84 4.45 9.28
C GLY A 133 -0.56 3.62 9.26
N ASN A 134 -0.54 2.56 10.05
CA ASN A 134 0.64 1.73 10.26
C ASN A 134 0.36 0.27 9.90
N PHE A 135 1.40 -0.46 9.48
CA PHE A 135 1.33 -1.89 9.29
C PHE A 135 2.63 -2.58 9.72
N ILE A 136 2.55 -3.87 10.03
CA ILE A 136 3.72 -4.70 10.30
C ILE A 136 3.98 -5.56 9.07
N LEU A 137 5.19 -5.49 8.54
CA LEU A 137 5.65 -6.32 7.43
C LEU A 137 6.52 -7.44 7.96
N LEU A 138 6.13 -8.68 7.69
CA LEU A 138 6.82 -9.89 8.12
C LEU A 138 7.47 -10.63 6.95
N PHE A 139 8.35 -11.58 7.29
CA PHE A 139 8.81 -12.60 6.35
C PHE A 139 7.63 -13.43 5.82
N ASN A 140 7.75 -13.89 4.57
CA ASN A 140 6.74 -14.69 3.88
C ASN A 140 7.29 -16.08 3.50
N PRO A 141 7.05 -17.13 4.30
CA PRO A 141 7.41 -18.49 3.91
C PRO A 141 6.52 -19.07 2.80
N TRP A 142 5.41 -18.40 2.46
CA TRP A 142 4.51 -18.80 1.36
C TRP A 142 4.82 -18.06 0.05
N SER A 143 5.78 -17.11 0.05
CA SER A 143 6.21 -16.48 -1.20
C SER A 143 7.06 -17.48 -1.98
N PHE A 144 6.46 -18.16 -2.96
CA PHE A 144 7.21 -19.04 -3.85
C PHE A 144 8.16 -18.19 -4.73
N PRO A 145 9.48 -18.40 -4.68
CA PRO A 145 10.28 -18.17 -5.86
C PRO A 145 9.91 -19.29 -6.84
N ASN A 146 9.57 -18.98 -8.08
CA ASN A 146 9.30 -19.98 -9.11
C ASN A 146 10.50 -20.93 -9.29
N TRP A 147 10.55 -22.06 -8.57
CA TRP A 147 10.93 -23.39 -9.07
C TRP A 147 10.96 -24.44 -7.93
N LYS A 148 10.19 -25.52 -8.15
CA LYS A 148 10.29 -26.89 -7.61
C LYS A 148 10.70 -27.13 -6.14
N MET A 149 9.81 -27.86 -5.47
CA MET A 149 10.05 -28.81 -4.37
C MET A 149 10.29 -28.21 -2.98
N ILE A 150 9.19 -27.97 -2.28
CA ILE A 150 9.03 -28.63 -0.98
C ILE A 150 8.56 -30.06 -1.30
N CYS A 151 9.44 -31.03 -1.14
CA CYS A 151 9.06 -32.37 -0.68
C CYS A 151 10.08 -32.74 0.39
N LEU A 152 9.55 -33.00 1.59
CA LEU A 152 10.06 -33.79 2.72
C LEU A 152 11.60 -33.94 2.84
#